data_AF-A0AAN1QQD0-F1
#
_entry.id   AF-A0AAN1QQD0-F1
#
_cell.length_a   1.000
_cell.length_b   1.000
_cell.length_c   1.000
_cell.angle_alpha   90.00
_cell.angle_beta   90.00
_cell.angle_gamma   90.00
#
_symmetry.space_group_name_H-M   'P 1'
#
loop_
_entity.id
_entity.type
_entity.pdbx_description
1 polymer ?
#
loop_
_entity_poly.entity_id
_entity_poly.type
_entity_poly.pdbx_seq_one_letter_code
_entity_poly.pdbx_strand_id
1 'polypeptide(L)'
;MTPLFNVGSYVEETRFGATQHDSYHNISGRGQSRRLKQGQIIKLTPRFFVSGFDALIQWTDGTKDCRVAGQYHLNLLPAPNLKKRLLAGKFDCLYHMTHIQNLSSILASGILSNAEIKRRRVSIADISDSSVQARRDEIEPIYDRSIHEYVPFYLNPKNPMLYRRKEMQNEIVIIAVSTSVLSSNCHVFTDGNAAANATLFSDDESVINNSKDVLCAQYWTDYDDGKRRRCAEVLVYPSVGVKYIEKIACNNEATRAHVASITNIQSTIEKGLYF
;
A
#
# COMPACT_ATOMS: atom_id res chain seq x y z
N MET A 1 17.19 -22.98 -54.87
CA MET A 1 18.46 -23.39 -54.25
C MET A 1 19.22 -22.13 -53.84
N THR A 2 19.51 -21.99 -52.55
CA THR A 2 20.44 -21.04 -51.89
C THR A 2 21.85 -21.11 -52.51
N PRO A 3 22.85 -20.20 -52.25
CA PRO A 3 23.16 -19.65 -50.92
C PRO A 3 23.83 -18.24 -50.78
N LEU A 4 23.79 -17.77 -49.51
CA LEU A 4 24.83 -17.07 -48.73
C LEU A 4 25.47 -15.76 -49.24
N PHE A 5 25.20 -14.67 -48.52
CA PHE A 5 26.19 -13.61 -48.29
C PHE A 5 26.24 -13.26 -46.79
N ASN A 6 27.39 -13.54 -46.19
CA ASN A 6 27.91 -12.94 -44.97
C ASN A 6 29.38 -12.64 -45.26
N VAL A 7 29.86 -11.44 -44.95
CA VAL A 7 30.95 -11.12 -44.00
C VAL A 7 31.35 -9.65 -44.19
N GLY A 8 31.27 -8.88 -43.10
CA GLY A 8 32.31 -7.92 -42.72
C GLY A 8 32.22 -6.48 -43.26
N SER A 9 31.86 -5.55 -42.38
CA SER A 9 32.56 -4.26 -42.31
C SER A 9 32.77 -3.84 -40.86
N TYR A 10 34.05 -3.68 -40.55
CA TYR A 10 34.61 -3.02 -39.37
C TYR A 10 34.29 -1.53 -39.42
N VAL A 11 33.91 -0.92 -38.29
CA VAL A 11 34.26 0.47 -37.96
C VAL A 11 34.51 0.59 -36.45
N GLU A 12 35.81 0.70 -36.13
CA GLU A 12 36.48 1.45 -35.06
C GLU A 12 35.87 1.50 -33.65
N GLU A 13 36.50 0.74 -32.75
CA GLU A 13 36.57 1.02 -31.32
C GLU A 13 37.18 2.41 -31.07
N THR A 14 36.32 3.40 -30.81
CA THR A 14 36.78 4.64 -30.16
C THR A 14 36.95 4.36 -28.68
N ARG A 15 38.22 4.24 -28.24
CA ARG A 15 38.63 4.20 -26.84
C ARG A 15 38.11 5.44 -26.09
N PHE A 16 37.04 5.27 -25.31
CA PHE A 16 36.86 6.08 -24.11
C PHE A 16 37.50 5.33 -22.94
N GLY A 17 38.58 5.91 -22.44
CA GLY A 17 39.40 5.36 -21.37
C GLY A 17 38.58 5.07 -20.11
N ALA A 18 38.58 3.81 -19.71
CA ALA A 18 38.30 3.41 -18.36
C ALA A 18 39.39 3.98 -17.45
N THR A 19 39.10 5.07 -16.73
CA THR A 19 39.90 5.52 -15.58
C THR A 19 39.04 6.28 -14.57
N GLN A 20 38.28 5.53 -13.78
CA GLN A 20 38.14 5.71 -12.33
C GLN A 20 37.40 4.48 -11.84
N HIS A 21 37.93 3.82 -10.81
CA HIS A 21 37.15 2.86 -10.05
C HIS A 21 35.97 3.63 -9.46
N ASP A 22 34.79 3.56 -10.10
CA ASP A 22 33.54 3.90 -9.44
C ASP A 22 33.37 2.88 -8.32
N SER A 23 33.84 3.24 -7.13
CA SER A 23 33.71 2.43 -5.93
C SER A 23 32.24 2.40 -5.56
N TYR A 24 31.53 1.35 -5.99
CA TYR A 24 30.15 1.10 -5.60
C TYR A 24 30.08 1.00 -4.08
N HIS A 25 29.41 1.96 -3.44
CA HIS A 25 29.11 1.85 -2.03
C HIS A 25 27.84 1.03 -1.84
N ASN A 26 28.02 -0.23 -1.43
CA ASN A 26 26.91 -1.04 -0.91
C ASN A 26 26.41 -0.41 0.38
N ILE A 27 25.12 -0.09 0.44
CA ILE A 27 24.49 0.30 1.70
C ILE A 27 23.80 -0.95 2.27
N SER A 28 24.34 -1.46 3.38
CA SER A 28 23.76 -2.54 4.17
C SER A 28 23.41 -2.01 5.56
N GLY A 29 22.16 -2.20 5.99
CA GLY A 29 21.70 -1.83 7.33
C GLY A 29 20.19 -1.64 7.39
N ARG A 30 19.52 -2.19 8.42
CA ARG A 30 18.11 -1.92 8.70
C ARG A 30 17.95 -0.48 9.23
N GLY A 31 16.98 0.28 8.71
CA GLY A 31 16.53 1.54 9.32
C GLY A 31 17.53 2.70 9.31
N GLN A 32 18.58 2.67 8.49
CA GLN A 32 19.55 3.76 8.45
C GLN A 32 19.13 4.87 7.47
N SER A 33 19.16 6.12 7.92
CA SER A 33 19.17 7.30 7.05
C SER A 33 20.60 7.59 6.61
N ARG A 34 20.82 7.83 5.31
CA ARG A 34 22.12 8.25 4.79
C ARG A 34 22.00 9.50 3.93
N ARG A 35 22.94 10.44 4.14
CA ARG A 35 23.14 11.60 3.29
C ARG A 35 23.97 11.20 2.07
N LEU A 36 23.43 11.45 0.88
CA LEU A 36 24.08 11.15 -0.39
C LEU A 36 24.53 12.46 -1.06
N LYS A 37 25.69 12.41 -1.72
CA LYS A 37 26.25 13.55 -2.46
C LYS A 37 25.97 13.42 -3.95
N GLN A 38 25.95 14.55 -4.65
CA GLN A 38 25.77 14.60 -6.10
C GLN A 38 26.84 13.76 -6.81
N GLY A 39 26.42 12.99 -7.81
CA GLY A 39 27.30 12.15 -8.62
C GLY A 39 27.62 10.80 -7.99
N GLN A 40 27.17 10.54 -6.76
CA GLN A 40 27.34 9.24 -6.11
C GLN A 40 26.45 8.18 -6.76
N ILE A 41 27.06 7.05 -7.12
CA ILE A 41 26.38 5.86 -7.60
C ILE A 41 26.21 4.91 -6.40
N ILE A 42 24.98 4.50 -6.11
CA ILE A 42 24.69 3.53 -5.05
C ILE A 42 24.04 2.28 -5.61
N LYS A 43 24.48 1.12 -5.11
CA LYS A 43 23.89 -0.17 -5.42
C LYS A 43 22.85 -0.53 -4.37
N LEU A 44 21.58 -0.58 -4.76
CA LEU A 44 20.50 -1.03 -3.90
C LEU A 44 20.36 -2.55 -4.00
N THR A 45 20.38 -3.24 -2.87
CA THR A 45 20.18 -4.70 -2.81
C THR A 45 18.67 -5.02 -2.77
N PRO A 46 18.24 -6.25 -3.12
CA PRO A 46 16.82 -6.65 -3.14
C PRO A 46 16.12 -6.58 -1.77
N ARG A 47 16.85 -6.24 -0.70
CA ARG A 47 16.38 -6.19 0.68
C ARG A 47 15.94 -4.80 1.15
N PHE A 48 15.90 -3.80 0.27
CA PHE A 48 15.44 -2.46 0.64
C PHE A 48 14.65 -1.79 -0.49
N PHE A 49 13.68 -0.93 -0.14
CA PHE A 49 13.05 0.00 -1.09
C PHE A 49 13.25 1.45 -0.63
N VAL A 50 13.18 2.37 -1.59
CA VAL A 50 13.46 3.80 -1.42
C VAL A 50 12.14 4.57 -1.40
N SER A 51 11.96 5.47 -0.42
CA SER A 51 10.91 6.50 -0.46
C SER A 51 11.54 7.90 -0.37
N GLY A 52 11.11 8.81 -1.25
CA GLY A 52 11.56 10.21 -1.29
C GLY A 52 11.55 10.81 -2.71
N PHE A 53 11.00 12.01 -2.84
CA PHE A 53 10.59 12.68 -4.09
C PHE A 53 11.75 13.11 -5.04
N ASP A 54 11.43 13.13 -6.34
CA ASP A 54 12.18 13.64 -7.51
C ASP A 54 13.48 12.95 -7.95
N ALA A 55 13.50 11.62 -7.92
CA ALA A 55 14.28 10.83 -8.87
C ALA A 55 13.55 9.53 -9.22
N LEU A 56 13.24 9.34 -10.51
CA LEU A 56 12.36 8.29 -11.01
C LEU A 56 13.12 6.97 -11.17
N ILE A 57 12.89 5.97 -10.32
CA ILE A 57 13.42 4.61 -10.53
C ILE A 57 12.40 3.53 -10.09
N GLN A 58 11.98 2.71 -11.05
CA GLN A 58 11.28 1.44 -10.85
C GLN A 58 12.01 0.33 -11.61
N TRP A 59 12.32 -0.81 -11.00
CA TRP A 59 12.66 -2.04 -11.75
C TRP A 59 12.22 -3.32 -11.03
N THR A 60 11.73 -4.27 -11.84
CA THR A 60 11.04 -5.51 -11.44
C THR A 60 11.93 -6.77 -11.48
N ASP A 61 13.25 -6.64 -11.68
CA ASP A 61 14.15 -7.77 -12.03
C ASP A 61 15.45 -7.89 -11.20
N GLY A 62 15.71 -7.04 -10.19
CA GLY A 62 16.76 -7.27 -9.19
C GLY A 62 18.12 -6.63 -9.49
N THR A 63 18.42 -5.58 -8.72
CA THR A 63 19.64 -4.76 -8.65
C THR A 63 19.95 -3.88 -9.87
N LYS A 64 19.79 -2.56 -9.70
CA LYS A 64 20.39 -1.53 -10.56
C LYS A 64 20.88 -0.36 -9.73
N ASP A 65 22.01 0.20 -10.14
CA ASP A 65 22.65 1.34 -9.50
C ASP A 65 21.89 2.63 -9.83
N CYS A 66 21.72 3.52 -8.85
CA CYS A 66 21.13 4.83 -9.09
C CYS A 66 22.16 5.95 -8.96
N ARG A 67 22.10 6.92 -9.88
CA ARG A 67 22.91 8.14 -9.83
C ARG A 67 22.08 9.25 -9.21
N VAL A 68 22.57 9.78 -8.09
CA VAL A 68 21.88 10.85 -7.36
C VAL A 68 22.32 12.21 -7.90
N ALA A 69 21.36 13.04 -8.31
CA ALA A 69 21.60 14.39 -8.86
C ALA A 69 21.23 15.48 -7.83
N GLY A 70 22.09 15.71 -6.85
CA GLY A 70 21.86 16.68 -5.75
C GLY A 70 22.22 16.11 -4.39
N GLN A 71 21.90 16.83 -3.32
CA GLN A 71 22.04 16.30 -1.95
C GLN A 71 20.69 15.80 -1.44
N TYR A 72 20.63 14.52 -1.06
CA TYR A 72 19.40 13.88 -0.61
C TYR A 72 19.64 13.08 0.67
N HIS A 73 18.59 12.96 1.46
CA HIS A 73 18.49 11.96 2.52
C HIS A 73 17.71 10.76 1.99
N LEU A 74 18.36 9.60 1.99
CA LEU A 74 17.71 8.35 1.65
C LEU A 74 17.36 7.59 2.92
N ASN A 75 16.06 7.29 3.09
CA ASN A 75 15.60 6.36 4.12
C ASN A 75 15.51 4.97 3.50
N LEU A 76 16.37 4.05 3.98
CA LEU A 76 16.35 2.66 3.53
C LEU A 76 15.40 1.85 4.39
N LEU A 77 14.33 1.40 3.77
CA LEU A 77 13.29 0.63 4.42
C LEU A 77 13.46 -0.84 4.05
N PRO A 78 13.28 -1.79 4.98
CA PRO A 78 13.33 -3.22 4.66
C PRO A 78 12.42 -3.53 3.47
N ALA A 79 12.92 -4.31 2.51
CA ALA A 79 12.09 -4.79 1.41
C ALA A 79 10.99 -5.69 1.99
N PRO A 80 9.73 -5.51 1.56
CA PRO A 80 8.68 -6.45 1.92
C PRO A 80 9.09 -7.86 1.51
N ASN A 81 8.82 -8.84 2.37
CA ASN A 81 9.19 -10.25 2.15
C ASN A 81 8.53 -10.79 0.87
N LEU A 82 9.25 -10.72 -0.26
CA LEU A 82 8.74 -11.01 -1.61
C LEU A 82 8.37 -12.50 -1.86
N LYS A 83 8.59 -13.39 -0.89
CA LYS A 83 8.53 -14.87 -1.08
C LYS A 83 7.41 -15.59 -0.32
N LYS A 84 6.45 -14.89 0.25
CA LYS A 84 5.18 -15.49 0.67
C LYS A 84 4.09 -14.96 -0.26
N ARG A 85 3.16 -15.80 -0.71
CA ARG A 85 1.83 -15.32 -1.07
C ARG A 85 1.26 -14.72 0.22
N LEU A 86 1.45 -13.41 0.41
CA LEU A 86 0.93 -12.70 1.56
C LEU A 86 -0.60 -12.88 1.50
N LEU A 87 -1.16 -13.50 2.54
CA LEU A 87 -2.56 -13.92 2.72
C LEU A 87 -3.01 -15.22 2.01
N ALA A 88 -2.07 -16.05 1.50
CA ALA A 88 -2.38 -17.25 0.72
C ALA A 88 -3.49 -18.14 1.32
N GLY A 89 -4.64 -18.16 0.66
CA GLY A 89 -5.75 -19.07 0.96
C GLY A 89 -6.69 -18.64 2.08
N LYS A 90 -6.58 -17.42 2.63
CA LYS A 90 -7.43 -16.94 3.74
C LYS A 90 -8.16 -15.62 3.48
N PHE A 91 -7.56 -14.68 2.73
CA PHE A 91 -8.18 -13.42 2.35
C PHE A 91 -7.79 -13.09 0.90
N ASP A 92 -8.77 -12.93 0.02
CA ASP A 92 -8.53 -12.77 -1.42
C ASP A 92 -8.15 -11.34 -1.81
N CYS A 93 -8.63 -10.35 -1.04
CA CYS A 93 -8.36 -8.93 -1.24
C CYS A 93 -8.37 -8.16 0.09
N LEU A 94 -7.95 -6.90 0.02
CA LEU A 94 -7.97 -5.92 1.10
C LEU A 94 -9.10 -4.92 0.86
N TYR A 95 -9.80 -4.47 1.90
CA TYR A 95 -10.97 -3.60 1.75
C TYR A 95 -10.73 -2.19 2.25
N HIS A 96 -11.03 -1.20 1.41
CA HIS A 96 -11.05 0.21 1.79
C HIS A 96 -12.48 0.75 1.69
N MET A 97 -13.02 1.24 2.79
CA MET A 97 -14.33 1.90 2.81
C MET A 97 -14.18 3.41 2.70
N THR A 98 -14.99 4.03 1.86
CA THR A 98 -14.94 5.47 1.63
C THR A 98 -16.29 6.00 1.16
N HIS A 99 -16.50 7.31 1.25
CA HIS A 99 -17.66 7.96 0.67
C HIS A 99 -17.60 7.92 -0.86
N ILE A 100 -18.75 7.78 -1.53
CA ILE A 100 -18.83 7.75 -3.00
C ILE A 100 -18.23 9.01 -3.65
N GLN A 101 -18.37 10.18 -3.01
CA GLN A 101 -17.81 11.45 -3.51
C GLN A 101 -16.27 11.44 -3.57
N ASN A 102 -15.59 10.56 -2.82
CA ASN A 102 -14.15 10.44 -2.86
C ASN A 102 -13.64 9.63 -4.06
N LEU A 103 -14.52 8.96 -4.81
CA LEU A 103 -14.10 8.11 -5.92
C LEU A 103 -13.39 8.90 -7.02
N SER A 104 -13.84 10.11 -7.36
CA SER A 104 -13.18 10.90 -8.42
C SER A 104 -11.71 11.21 -8.07
N SER A 105 -11.41 11.55 -6.81
CA SER A 105 -10.03 11.80 -6.39
C SER A 105 -9.21 10.51 -6.30
N ILE A 106 -9.82 9.42 -5.83
CA ILE A 106 -9.19 8.09 -5.79
C ILE A 106 -8.84 7.60 -7.20
N LEU A 107 -9.74 7.75 -8.17
CA LEU A 107 -9.51 7.36 -9.56
C LEU A 107 -8.42 8.20 -10.23
N ALA A 108 -8.23 9.45 -9.80
CA ALA A 108 -7.20 10.33 -10.33
C ALA A 108 -5.82 10.10 -9.68
N SER A 109 -5.76 9.84 -8.37
CA SER A 109 -4.52 9.88 -7.58
C SER A 109 -4.18 8.59 -6.83
N GLY A 110 -5.04 7.58 -6.89
CA GLY A 110 -4.99 6.41 -6.02
C GLY A 110 -5.58 6.69 -4.63
N ILE A 111 -5.57 5.67 -3.78
CA ILE A 111 -5.98 5.79 -2.37
C ILE A 111 -4.81 6.40 -1.60
N LEU A 112 -5.03 7.55 -0.97
CA LEU A 112 -4.00 8.30 -0.25
C LEU A 112 -4.15 8.12 1.26
N SER A 113 -3.02 8.12 1.98
CA SER A 113 -3.05 8.19 3.44
C SER A 113 -3.55 9.55 3.91
N ASN A 114 -3.95 9.65 5.18
CA ASN A 114 -4.38 10.92 5.78
C ASN A 114 -3.28 11.99 5.70
N ALA A 115 -2.01 11.60 5.91
CA ALA A 115 -0.88 12.49 5.77
C ALA A 115 -0.76 13.03 4.33
N GLU A 116 -0.93 12.17 3.32
CA GLU A 116 -0.90 12.57 1.91
C GLU A 116 -2.09 13.44 1.51
N ILE A 117 -3.29 13.14 2.02
CA ILE A 117 -4.51 13.95 1.81
C ILE A 117 -4.29 15.37 2.35
N LYS A 118 -3.80 15.50 3.58
CA LYS A 118 -3.46 16.79 4.20
C LYS A 118 -2.38 17.53 3.41
N ARG A 119 -1.29 16.84 3.06
CA ARG A 119 -0.15 17.42 2.31
C ARG A 119 -0.57 17.96 0.94
N ARG A 120 -1.43 17.22 0.24
CA ARG A 120 -1.91 17.57 -1.12
C ARG A 120 -3.18 18.43 -1.10
N ARG A 121 -3.75 18.72 0.07
CA ARG A 121 -5.01 19.47 0.26
C ARG A 121 -6.17 18.88 -0.55
N VAL A 122 -6.26 17.55 -0.59
CA VAL A 122 -7.37 16.85 -1.27
C VAL A 122 -8.62 17.00 -0.41
N SER A 123 -9.69 17.53 -1.00
CA SER A 123 -11.00 17.56 -0.34
C SER A 123 -11.57 16.15 -0.26
N ILE A 124 -11.96 15.72 0.95
CA ILE A 124 -12.58 14.42 1.18
C ILE A 124 -13.90 14.59 1.92
N ALA A 125 -14.88 13.77 1.55
CA ALA A 125 -16.04 13.48 2.39
C ALA A 125 -15.61 12.44 3.44
N ASP A 126 -15.32 12.91 4.65
CA ASP A 126 -14.80 12.08 5.73
C ASP A 126 -15.91 11.26 6.39
N ILE A 127 -15.77 9.93 6.36
CA ILE A 127 -16.69 8.97 7.01
C ILE A 127 -16.13 8.45 8.33
N SER A 128 -14.91 8.85 8.70
CA SER A 128 -14.22 8.33 9.86
C SER A 128 -14.84 8.80 11.18
N ASP A 129 -14.47 8.12 12.25
CA ASP A 129 -14.88 8.50 13.60
C ASP A 129 -13.80 9.40 14.20
N SER A 130 -14.14 10.66 14.49
CA SER A 130 -13.17 11.66 14.95
C SER A 130 -12.45 11.22 16.24
N SER A 131 -13.13 10.50 17.14
CA SER A 131 -12.52 10.00 18.39
C SER A 131 -11.51 8.88 18.14
N VAL A 132 -11.73 8.07 17.10
CA VAL A 132 -10.80 7.02 16.67
C VAL A 132 -9.66 7.64 15.88
N GLN A 133 -9.93 8.60 14.99
CA GLN A 133 -8.90 9.29 14.22
C GLN A 133 -7.90 10.02 15.10
N ALA A 134 -8.35 10.68 16.16
CA ALA A 134 -7.46 11.38 17.09
C ALA A 134 -6.44 10.44 17.77
N ARG A 135 -6.74 9.13 17.87
CA ARG A 135 -5.81 8.13 18.42
C ARG A 135 -4.82 7.60 17.38
N ARG A 136 -4.98 7.94 16.10
CA ARG A 136 -4.09 7.50 15.01
C ARG A 136 -2.90 8.45 14.79
N ASP A 137 -2.72 9.43 15.68
CA ASP A 137 -1.47 10.16 15.84
C ASP A 137 -0.38 9.30 16.52
N GLU A 138 -0.73 8.10 17.01
CA GLU A 138 0.23 7.12 17.53
C GLU A 138 1.23 6.66 16.47
N ILE A 139 2.45 6.36 16.94
CA ILE A 139 3.56 5.85 16.15
C ILE A 139 3.56 4.31 16.25
N GLU A 140 3.50 3.62 15.11
CA GLU A 140 3.59 2.16 15.10
C GLU A 140 5.04 1.67 15.33
N PRO A 141 5.24 0.54 16.03
CA PRO A 141 6.56 0.13 16.53
C PRO A 141 7.42 -0.64 15.50
N ILE A 142 6.96 -0.84 14.27
CA ILE A 142 7.66 -1.65 13.25
C ILE A 142 8.59 -0.77 12.42
N TYR A 143 8.12 0.40 11.99
CA TYR A 143 8.90 1.36 11.21
C TYR A 143 8.97 2.77 11.82
N ASP A 144 8.52 2.92 13.07
CA ASP A 144 8.50 4.20 13.80
C ASP A 144 7.79 5.32 13.01
N ARG A 145 6.67 4.99 12.35
CA ARG A 145 5.85 5.96 11.60
C ARG A 145 4.52 6.24 12.26
N SER A 146 3.99 7.43 12.00
CA SER A 146 2.63 7.75 12.41
C SER A 146 1.63 6.88 11.63
N ILE A 147 0.60 6.36 12.29
CA ILE A 147 -0.46 5.56 11.64
C ILE A 147 -1.15 6.36 10.52
N HIS A 148 -1.24 7.69 10.64
CA HIS A 148 -1.78 8.55 9.58
C HIS A 148 -0.97 8.59 8.28
N GLU A 149 0.27 8.10 8.27
CA GLU A 149 1.07 8.00 7.05
C GLU A 149 0.70 6.79 6.20
N TYR A 150 -0.09 5.86 6.73
CA TYR A 150 -0.55 4.67 6.05
C TYR A 150 -1.99 4.82 5.52
N VAL A 151 -2.29 4.11 4.44
CA VAL A 151 -3.64 3.83 4.00
C VAL A 151 -4.16 2.61 4.77
N PRO A 152 -5.26 2.73 5.55
CA PRO A 152 -5.83 1.59 6.23
C PRO A 152 -6.69 0.74 5.31
N PHE A 153 -6.45 -0.57 5.34
CA PHE A 153 -7.30 -1.57 4.73
C PHE A 153 -7.79 -2.56 5.76
N TYR A 154 -9.05 -2.96 5.67
CA TYR A 154 -9.63 -3.99 6.50
C TYR A 154 -9.53 -5.36 5.83
N LEU A 155 -9.38 -6.40 6.64
CA LEU A 155 -9.52 -7.80 6.19
C LEU A 155 -10.99 -8.22 6.12
N ASN A 156 -11.86 -7.59 6.93
CA ASN A 156 -13.29 -7.77 6.89
C ASN A 156 -14.00 -6.40 6.83
N PRO A 157 -14.74 -6.07 5.76
CA PRO A 157 -15.38 -4.77 5.61
C PRO A 157 -16.65 -4.65 6.46
N LYS A 158 -17.29 -5.77 6.82
CA LYS A 158 -18.47 -5.83 7.68
C LYS A 158 -18.03 -5.83 9.15
N ASN A 159 -17.67 -4.63 9.62
CA ASN A 159 -17.02 -4.39 10.90
C ASN A 159 -17.72 -3.27 11.71
N PRO A 160 -17.32 -3.03 12.97
CA PRO A 160 -17.88 -1.97 13.80
C PRO A 160 -17.89 -0.55 13.19
N MET A 161 -16.92 -0.19 12.36
CA MET A 161 -16.89 1.11 11.69
C MET A 161 -18.07 1.22 10.72
N LEU A 162 -18.24 0.24 9.84
CA LEU A 162 -19.35 0.23 8.88
C LEU A 162 -20.72 0.16 9.58
N TYR A 163 -20.81 -0.57 10.71
CA TYR A 163 -22.03 -0.60 11.54
C TYR A 163 -22.37 0.77 12.12
N ARG A 164 -21.37 1.53 12.60
CA ARG A 164 -21.54 2.92 13.08
C ARG A 164 -22.00 3.88 11.98
N ARG A 165 -21.86 3.50 10.71
CA ARG A 165 -22.25 4.28 9.53
C ARG A 165 -23.43 3.68 8.76
N LYS A 166 -24.19 2.77 9.38
CA LYS A 166 -25.32 2.07 8.73
C LYS A 166 -26.35 2.99 8.08
N GLU A 167 -26.65 4.13 8.70
CA GLU A 167 -27.64 5.10 8.18
C GLU A 167 -27.20 5.73 6.84
N MET A 168 -25.90 5.75 6.53
CA MET A 168 -25.35 6.32 5.30
C MET A 168 -24.68 5.27 4.40
N GLN A 169 -24.92 3.97 4.61
CA GLN A 169 -24.28 2.91 3.81
C GLN A 169 -24.63 2.97 2.32
N ASN A 170 -25.73 3.63 1.97
CA ASN A 170 -26.07 3.92 0.58
C ASN A 170 -25.07 4.86 -0.10
N GLU A 171 -24.33 5.65 0.66
CA GLU A 171 -23.33 6.60 0.16
C GLU A 171 -21.89 6.09 0.35
N ILE A 172 -21.72 4.91 0.96
CA ILE A 172 -20.43 4.26 1.16
C ILE A 172 -20.19 3.26 0.04
N VAL A 173 -18.96 3.25 -0.47
CA VAL A 173 -18.45 2.20 -1.35
C VAL A 173 -17.33 1.45 -0.64
N ILE A 174 -17.24 0.15 -0.92
CA ILE A 174 -16.17 -0.72 -0.43
C ILE A 174 -15.31 -1.10 -1.62
N ILE A 175 -14.08 -0.61 -1.64
CA ILE A 175 -13.09 -0.85 -2.69
C ILE A 175 -12.29 -2.10 -2.31
N ALA A 176 -12.35 -3.12 -3.16
CA ALA A 176 -11.51 -4.30 -3.06
C ALA A 176 -10.17 -4.05 -3.76
N VAL A 177 -9.08 -4.26 -3.03
CA VAL A 177 -7.71 -4.01 -3.45
C VAL A 177 -6.93 -5.31 -3.46
N SER A 178 -6.23 -5.55 -4.57
CA SER A 178 -5.37 -6.70 -4.77
C SER A 178 -4.30 -6.81 -3.69
N THR A 179 -4.12 -8.01 -3.12
CA THR A 179 -3.04 -8.29 -2.15
C THR A 179 -1.64 -8.14 -2.77
N SER A 180 -1.54 -8.12 -4.10
CA SER A 180 -0.30 -7.81 -4.83
C SER A 180 0.30 -6.43 -4.49
N VAL A 181 -0.50 -5.50 -3.94
CA VAL A 181 0.00 -4.22 -3.41
C VAL A 181 1.07 -4.43 -2.34
N LEU A 182 0.97 -5.49 -1.54
CA LEU A 182 1.88 -5.77 -0.43
C LEU A 182 3.29 -6.16 -0.91
N SER A 183 3.42 -6.66 -2.15
CA SER A 183 4.73 -6.94 -2.75
C SER A 183 5.45 -5.68 -3.24
N SER A 184 4.72 -4.57 -3.44
CA SER A 184 5.24 -3.34 -4.03
C SER A 184 5.36 -2.19 -3.02
N ASN A 185 4.77 -2.34 -1.83
CA ASN A 185 4.67 -1.28 -0.83
C ASN A 185 5.10 -1.78 0.54
N CYS A 186 5.68 -0.88 1.35
CA CYS A 186 5.81 -1.12 2.78
C CYS A 186 4.45 -1.17 3.44
N HIS A 187 4.32 -2.12 4.35
CA HIS A 187 3.08 -2.37 5.03
C HIS A 187 3.32 -2.93 6.44
N VAL A 188 2.32 -2.78 7.28
CA VAL A 188 2.24 -3.34 8.63
C VAL A 188 0.91 -4.07 8.77
N PHE A 189 0.92 -5.23 9.40
CA PHE A 189 -0.26 -5.99 9.77
C PHE A 189 -0.62 -5.70 11.22
N THR A 190 -1.90 -5.70 11.53
CA THR A 190 -2.38 -5.61 12.91
C THR A 190 -3.33 -6.76 13.24
N ASP A 191 -3.41 -7.11 14.52
CA ASP A 191 -4.44 -8.04 15.01
C ASP A 191 -5.76 -7.33 15.37
N GLY A 192 -5.87 -6.03 15.21
CA GLY A 192 -7.07 -5.29 15.53
C GLY A 192 -7.02 -3.86 15.04
N ASN A 193 -7.98 -3.04 15.44
CA ASN A 193 -8.00 -1.62 15.11
C ASN A 193 -6.69 -0.96 15.56
N ALA A 194 -5.93 -0.40 14.62
CA ALA A 194 -4.63 0.22 14.86
C ALA A 194 -4.70 1.39 15.87
N ALA A 195 -5.87 2.01 16.05
CA ALA A 195 -6.09 3.09 17.01
C ALA A 195 -6.35 2.62 18.46
N ALA A 196 -6.22 1.32 18.74
CA ALA A 196 -6.45 0.75 20.06
C ALA A 196 -5.13 0.28 20.69
N ASN A 197 -4.90 0.68 21.94
CA ASN A 197 -3.65 0.44 22.66
C ASN A 197 -3.25 -1.04 22.80
N ALA A 198 -4.24 -1.95 22.79
CA ALA A 198 -4.02 -3.39 22.90
C ALA A 198 -3.66 -4.06 21.56
N THR A 199 -3.61 -3.30 20.47
CA THR A 199 -3.34 -3.85 19.13
C THR A 199 -1.87 -4.15 18.94
N LEU A 200 -1.60 -5.36 18.45
CA LEU A 200 -0.27 -5.80 18.07
C LEU A 200 -0.01 -5.46 16.61
N PHE A 201 1.19 -4.95 16.33
CA PHE A 201 1.68 -4.62 15.00
C PHE A 201 2.79 -5.60 14.62
N SER A 202 2.91 -5.92 13.34
CA SER A 202 3.95 -6.81 12.81
C SER A 202 4.20 -6.59 11.32
N ASP A 203 5.43 -6.83 10.84
CA ASP A 203 5.72 -6.98 9.41
C ASP A 203 5.47 -8.41 8.89
N ASP A 204 5.11 -9.34 9.78
CA ASP A 204 4.65 -10.69 9.46
C ASP A 204 3.12 -10.79 9.62
N GLU A 205 2.45 -11.26 8.57
CA GLU A 205 1.01 -11.52 8.51
C GLU A 205 0.53 -12.48 9.61
N SER A 206 1.42 -13.26 10.22
CA SER A 206 1.08 -14.22 11.26
C SER A 206 0.39 -13.60 12.46
N VAL A 207 0.60 -12.30 12.72
CA VAL A 207 -0.10 -11.53 13.78
C VAL A 207 -1.62 -11.53 13.60
N ILE A 208 -2.11 -11.59 12.35
CA ILE A 208 -3.56 -11.63 12.03
C ILE A 208 -4.21 -12.89 12.62
N ASN A 209 -3.46 -13.97 12.83
CA ASN A 209 -4.02 -15.21 13.37
C ASN A 209 -4.62 -15.02 14.77
N ASN A 210 -4.18 -14.01 15.53
CA ASN A 210 -4.75 -13.65 16.83
C ASN A 210 -6.22 -13.21 16.75
N SER A 211 -6.72 -12.85 15.56
CA SER A 211 -8.08 -12.34 15.34
C SER A 211 -8.84 -13.08 14.26
N LYS A 212 -8.29 -14.20 13.78
CA LYS A 212 -8.86 -14.95 12.65
C LYS A 212 -10.27 -15.48 12.93
N ASP A 213 -10.48 -16.02 14.12
CA ASP A 213 -11.80 -16.44 14.63
C ASP A 213 -12.83 -15.31 14.50
N VAL A 214 -12.51 -14.11 15.00
CA VAL A 214 -13.41 -12.96 14.97
C VAL A 214 -13.59 -12.41 13.55
N LEU A 215 -12.54 -12.43 12.71
CA LEU A 215 -12.61 -12.01 11.31
C LEU A 215 -13.51 -12.91 10.47
N CYS A 216 -13.61 -14.20 10.81
CA CYS A 216 -14.48 -15.17 10.14
C CYS A 216 -15.85 -15.34 10.82
N ALA A 217 -16.06 -14.79 12.02
CA ALA A 217 -17.31 -14.91 12.75
C ALA A 217 -18.49 -14.19 12.08
N GLN A 218 -19.71 -14.62 12.39
CA GLN A 218 -20.92 -13.90 11.99
C GLN A 218 -21.07 -12.60 12.78
N TYR A 219 -20.90 -12.65 14.10
CA TYR A 219 -20.97 -11.49 14.98
C TYR A 219 -19.70 -11.38 15.82
N TRP A 220 -19.14 -10.18 15.87
CA TRP A 220 -17.97 -9.91 16.73
C TRP A 220 -18.35 -9.80 18.20
N THR A 221 -19.64 -9.68 18.54
CA THR A 221 -20.11 -9.60 19.93
C THR A 221 -20.04 -10.92 20.67
N ASP A 222 -19.85 -12.02 19.94
CA ASP A 222 -19.76 -13.37 20.51
C ASP A 222 -18.35 -13.67 21.04
N TYR A 223 -17.43 -12.70 20.93
CA TYR A 223 -16.02 -12.84 21.25
C TYR A 223 -15.57 -11.70 22.15
N ASP A 224 -14.75 -12.04 23.15
CA ASP A 224 -14.03 -11.05 23.92
C ASP A 224 -13.16 -10.19 23.00
N ASP A 225 -13.21 -8.87 23.25
CA ASP A 225 -12.50 -7.86 22.47
C ASP A 225 -12.82 -7.92 20.96
N GLY A 226 -13.96 -8.51 20.60
CA GLY A 226 -14.29 -8.79 19.22
C GLY A 226 -14.43 -7.54 18.36
N LYS A 227 -14.85 -6.39 18.93
CA LYS A 227 -14.90 -5.12 18.19
C LYS A 227 -13.53 -4.70 17.66
N ARG A 228 -12.48 -4.78 18.48
CA ARG A 228 -11.12 -4.41 18.08
C ARG A 228 -10.59 -5.42 17.07
N ARG A 229 -10.71 -6.71 17.39
CA ARG A 229 -10.21 -7.84 16.59
C ARG A 229 -10.87 -7.94 15.20
N ARG A 230 -12.18 -7.64 15.11
CA ARG A 230 -12.92 -7.57 13.83
C ARG A 230 -12.41 -6.45 12.92
N CYS A 231 -11.80 -5.42 13.50
CA CYS A 231 -11.18 -4.30 12.79
C CYS A 231 -9.67 -4.51 12.59
N ALA A 232 -9.16 -5.74 12.52
CA ALA A 232 -7.78 -5.98 12.10
C ALA A 232 -7.50 -5.36 10.72
N GLU A 233 -6.35 -4.71 10.61
CA GLU A 233 -5.98 -3.85 9.48
C GLU A 233 -4.69 -4.33 8.81
N VAL A 234 -4.56 -3.96 7.54
CA VAL A 234 -3.30 -3.92 6.80
C VAL A 234 -3.05 -2.45 6.46
N LEU A 235 -1.98 -1.89 6.99
CA LEU A 235 -1.61 -0.50 6.85
C LEU A 235 -0.56 -0.37 5.74
N VAL A 236 -0.88 0.30 4.62
CA VAL A 236 0.01 0.37 3.44
C VAL A 236 0.55 1.79 3.23
N TYR A 237 1.87 1.94 3.14
CA TYR A 237 2.53 3.24 3.01
C TYR A 237 2.89 3.60 1.55
N PRO A 238 2.88 4.91 1.19
CA PRO A 238 2.06 5.99 1.75
C PRO A 238 0.70 6.10 1.03
N SER A 239 0.55 5.37 -0.07
CA SER A 239 -0.58 5.44 -0.99
C SER A 239 -0.67 4.16 -1.82
N VAL A 240 -1.85 3.86 -2.31
CA VAL A 240 -2.12 2.71 -3.19
C VAL A 240 -2.58 3.18 -4.56
N GLY A 241 -1.86 2.80 -5.60
CA GLY A 241 -2.20 3.16 -6.97
C GLY A 241 -3.48 2.49 -7.47
N VAL A 242 -4.21 3.17 -8.36
CA VAL A 242 -5.48 2.71 -8.95
C VAL A 242 -5.38 1.32 -9.58
N LYS A 243 -4.20 0.96 -10.12
CA LYS A 243 -3.93 -0.35 -10.72
C LYS A 243 -4.16 -1.55 -9.78
N TYR A 244 -4.18 -1.34 -8.46
CA TYR A 244 -4.46 -2.40 -7.49
C TYR A 244 -5.95 -2.52 -7.15
N ILE A 245 -6.80 -1.60 -7.61
CA ILE A 245 -8.24 -1.67 -7.38
C ILE A 245 -8.84 -2.71 -8.33
N GLU A 246 -9.37 -3.78 -7.77
CA GLU A 246 -9.96 -4.89 -8.54
C GLU A 246 -11.46 -4.65 -8.77
N LYS A 247 -12.16 -4.13 -7.75
CA LYS A 247 -13.62 -4.03 -7.74
C LYS A 247 -14.12 -2.97 -6.76
N ILE A 248 -15.29 -2.41 -7.04
CA ILE A 248 -16.00 -1.47 -6.15
C ILE A 248 -17.38 -2.04 -5.80
N ALA A 249 -17.56 -2.47 -4.56
CA ALA A 249 -18.83 -2.96 -4.05
C ALA A 249 -19.71 -1.81 -3.57
N CYS A 250 -21.00 -1.85 -3.93
CA CYS A 250 -22.01 -0.85 -3.59
C CYS A 250 -23.18 -1.47 -2.83
N ASN A 251 -23.85 -0.70 -1.97
CA ASN A 251 -25.01 -1.20 -1.20
C ASN A 251 -26.32 -1.22 -2.01
N ASN A 252 -26.43 -0.34 -3.01
CA ASN A 252 -27.64 -0.17 -3.81
C ASN A 252 -27.33 0.13 -5.29
N GLU A 253 -28.38 0.08 -6.10
CA GLU A 253 -28.31 0.22 -7.56
C GLU A 253 -27.97 1.63 -8.03
N ALA A 254 -28.41 2.67 -7.31
CA ALA A 254 -28.14 4.06 -7.66
C ALA A 254 -26.66 4.40 -7.49
N THR A 255 -26.05 3.99 -6.38
CA THR A 255 -24.62 4.11 -6.11
C THR A 255 -23.82 3.35 -7.16
N ARG A 256 -24.19 2.09 -7.44
CA ARG A 256 -23.55 1.26 -8.48
C ARG A 256 -23.64 1.89 -9.87
N ALA A 257 -24.78 2.51 -10.22
CA ALA A 257 -24.96 3.24 -11.49
C ALA A 257 -23.98 4.41 -11.60
N HIS A 258 -23.86 5.18 -10.51
CA HIS A 258 -22.95 6.30 -10.46
C HIS A 258 -21.48 5.85 -10.58
N VAL A 259 -21.08 4.78 -9.89
CA VAL A 259 -19.72 4.24 -10.03
C VAL A 259 -19.45 3.81 -11.48
N ALA A 260 -20.39 3.08 -12.09
CA ALA A 260 -20.25 2.61 -13.46
C ALA A 260 -20.18 3.75 -14.50
N SER A 261 -20.67 4.95 -14.20
CA SER A 261 -20.60 6.08 -15.13
C SER A 261 -19.26 6.84 -15.08
N ILE A 262 -18.45 6.64 -14.03
CA ILE A 262 -17.18 7.37 -13.83
C ILE A 262 -15.93 6.51 -13.98
N THR A 263 -16.06 5.18 -14.05
CA THR A 263 -14.92 4.26 -14.20
C THR A 263 -15.31 2.96 -14.89
N ASN A 264 -14.33 2.34 -15.54
CA ASN A 264 -14.43 0.99 -16.11
C ASN A 264 -14.08 -0.12 -15.10
N ILE A 265 -13.68 0.24 -13.87
CA ILE A 265 -13.49 -0.73 -12.79
C ILE A 265 -14.84 -1.39 -12.49
N GLN A 266 -14.83 -2.71 -12.36
CA GLN A 266 -16.05 -3.48 -12.09
C GLN A 266 -16.74 -2.98 -10.82
N SER A 267 -18.01 -2.59 -10.94
CA SER A 267 -18.87 -2.26 -9.81
C SER A 267 -20.03 -3.24 -9.70
N THR A 268 -20.36 -3.67 -8.48
CA THR A 268 -21.46 -4.61 -8.24
C THR A 268 -22.23 -4.26 -6.98
N ILE A 269 -23.51 -4.63 -6.93
CA ILE A 269 -24.28 -4.61 -5.69
C ILE A 269 -23.87 -5.83 -4.85
N GLU A 270 -23.35 -5.62 -3.64
CA GLU A 270 -22.93 -6.69 -2.73
C GLU A 270 -23.51 -6.51 -1.33
N LYS A 271 -24.83 -6.68 -1.18
CA LYS A 271 -25.50 -6.51 0.12
C LYS A 271 -24.89 -7.33 1.27
N GLY A 272 -24.22 -8.45 0.96
CA GLY A 272 -23.52 -9.27 1.96
C GLY A 272 -22.38 -8.54 2.70
N LEU A 273 -21.77 -7.53 2.07
CA LEU A 273 -20.68 -6.73 2.68
C LEU A 273 -21.20 -5.58 3.57
N TYR A 274 -22.50 -5.28 3.50
CA TYR A 274 -23.18 -4.20 4.20
C TYR A 274 -24.07 -4.74 5.33
N PHE A 275 -24.66 -3.85 6.15
CA PHE A 275 -25.58 -4.20 7.24
C PHE A 275 -27.03 -3.98 6.86
#